data_AF-A0A0F6W0S0-F1
#
_entry.id   AF-A0A0F6W0S0-F1
#
_cell.length_a   1.000
_cell.length_b   1.000
_cell.length_c   1.000
_cell.angle_alpha   90.00
_cell.angle_beta   90.00
_cell.angle_gamma   90.00
#
_symmetry.space_group_name_H-M   'P 1'
#
loop_
_entity.id
_entity.type
_entity.pdbx_description
1 polymer ?
#
loop_
_entity_poly.entity_id
_entity_poly.type
_entity_poly.pdbx_seq_one_letter_code
_entity_poly.pdbx_strand_id
1 'polypeptide(L)'
;MATLGADLIRRGSPERIAIEAVPAAAALLPDIEAANRGLIESQPITNAAVAKLTAQLHADDVVHDELVHAMFGRLESERRFAQADDERAKYTQLRDRLFPTGVAVVNLSWTEQGGEAKLRAGRVTESDERLLAKLKIHDGTTLLDRYRALQQVATTIDANEKSRAAMVAETITGSSTVRARNQWIRVVNALAMVLAATGTDEAPILGRVRALEARAEGRAAPSEPEAPGVEPIEPVTPAPVEPSAD
;
A
#
# COMPACT_ATOMS: atom_id res chain seq x y z
N MET A 1 7.36 3.66 19.51
CA MET A 1 8.57 4.04 18.73
C MET A 1 9.38 5.02 19.56
N ALA A 2 10.62 4.67 19.93
CA ALA A 2 11.53 5.65 20.53
C ALA A 2 12.08 6.55 19.42
N THR A 3 11.76 7.84 19.45
CA THR A 3 12.28 8.84 18.53
C THR A 3 13.76 9.09 18.82
N LEU A 4 14.61 8.99 17.79
CA LEU A 4 16.04 9.31 17.89
C LEU A 4 16.23 10.69 18.54
N GLY A 5 17.03 10.77 19.60
CA GLY A 5 17.38 12.05 20.23
C GLY A 5 16.27 12.75 21.02
N ALA A 6 15.12 12.12 21.27
CA ALA A 6 14.04 12.72 22.08
C ALA A 6 14.50 13.14 23.48
N ASP A 7 15.48 12.43 24.05
CA ASP A 7 16.08 12.73 25.33
C ASP A 7 16.93 14.02 25.29
N LEU A 8 17.51 14.39 24.15
CA LEU A 8 18.27 15.66 24.01
C LEU A 8 17.34 16.89 24.03
N ILE A 9 16.05 16.71 23.72
CA ILE A 9 15.10 17.80 23.53
C ILE A 9 14.11 17.90 24.68
N ARG A 10 13.74 16.78 25.31
CA ARG A 10 12.75 16.76 26.39
C ARG A 10 13.23 17.59 27.58
N ARG A 11 12.52 18.68 27.89
CA ARG A 11 12.82 19.50 29.08
C ARG A 11 12.85 18.64 30.33
N GLY A 12 13.89 18.82 31.14
CA GLY A 12 14.10 18.08 32.38
C GLY A 12 14.65 16.66 32.22
N SER A 13 14.98 16.19 31.01
CA SER A 13 15.80 14.98 30.87
C SER A 13 17.23 15.23 31.36
N PRO A 14 17.92 14.20 31.87
CA PRO A 14 19.32 14.31 32.26
C PRO A 14 20.21 14.87 31.13
N GLU A 15 19.96 14.43 29.90
CA GLU A 15 20.72 14.84 28.72
C GLU A 15 20.47 16.33 28.37
N ARG A 16 19.21 16.80 28.45
CA ARG A 16 18.86 18.21 28.23
C ARG A 16 19.46 19.11 29.31
N ILE A 17 19.39 18.69 30.58
CA ILE A 17 19.97 19.43 31.71
C ILE A 17 21.48 19.56 31.54
N ALA A 18 22.17 18.48 31.12
CA ALA A 18 23.61 18.51 30.88
C ALA A 18 24.01 19.42 29.71
N ILE A 19 23.22 19.48 28.65
CA ILE A 19 23.43 20.43 27.54
C ILE A 19 23.21 21.87 28.01
N GLU A 20 22.16 22.14 28.78
CA GLU A 20 21.84 23.47 29.31
C GLU A 20 22.91 23.99 30.28
N ALA A 21 23.61 23.09 30.99
CA ALA A 21 24.70 23.44 31.89
C ALA A 21 25.97 23.94 31.18
N VAL A 22 26.10 23.73 29.86
CA VAL A 22 27.23 24.18 29.05
C VAL A 22 26.76 25.27 28.09
N PRO A 23 27.06 26.58 28.33
CA PRO A 23 26.48 27.67 27.55
C PRO A 23 26.67 27.56 26.03
N ALA A 24 27.85 27.10 25.60
CA ALA A 24 28.13 26.88 24.17
C ALA A 24 27.32 25.73 23.57
N ALA A 25 27.00 24.68 24.33
CA ALA A 25 26.17 23.57 23.90
C ALA A 25 24.68 23.95 23.94
N ALA A 26 24.26 24.72 24.94
CA ALA A 26 22.91 25.26 25.05
C ALA A 26 22.51 26.11 23.84
N ALA A 27 23.47 26.85 23.25
CA ALA A 27 23.26 27.62 22.04
C ALA A 27 22.84 26.77 20.82
N LEU A 28 23.16 25.48 20.80
CA LEU A 28 22.80 24.56 19.72
C LEU A 28 21.41 23.92 19.89
N LEU A 29 20.72 24.13 21.02
CA LEU A 29 19.41 23.53 21.28
C LEU A 29 18.35 23.85 20.21
N PRO A 30 18.24 25.09 19.67
CA PRO A 30 17.32 25.36 18.57
C PRO A 30 17.63 24.54 17.30
N ASP A 31 18.91 24.33 16.99
CA ASP A 31 19.34 23.54 15.83
C ASP A 31 19.08 22.04 16.04
N ILE A 32 19.27 21.54 17.26
CA ILE A 32 18.94 20.17 17.65
C ILE A 32 17.43 19.93 17.53
N GLU A 33 16.61 20.86 18.02
CA GLU A 33 15.15 20.82 17.92
C GLU A 33 14.68 20.89 16.47
N ALA A 34 15.28 21.77 15.66
CA ALA A 34 14.98 21.89 14.23
C ALA A 34 15.36 20.62 13.45
N ALA A 35 16.56 20.06 13.70
CA ALA A 35 17.02 18.84 13.04
C ALA A 35 16.19 17.61 13.42
N ASN A 36 15.83 17.46 14.70
CA ASN A 36 14.94 16.38 15.15
C ASN A 36 13.53 16.52 14.58
N ARG A 37 13.00 17.74 14.48
CA ARG A 37 11.70 17.99 13.83
C ARG A 37 11.76 17.62 12.35
N GLY A 38 12.82 18.02 11.65
CA GLY A 38 13.07 17.62 10.26
C GLY A 38 13.18 16.10 10.11
N LEU A 39 13.80 15.39 11.06
CA LEU A 39 13.79 13.92 11.08
C LEU A 39 12.38 13.37 11.19
N ILE A 40 11.58 13.83 12.15
CA ILE A 40 10.19 13.39 12.35
C ILE A 40 9.34 13.66 11.11
N GLU A 41 9.44 14.85 10.52
CA GLU A 41 8.73 15.27 9.31
C GLU A 41 9.19 14.49 8.06
N SER A 42 10.46 14.07 8.04
CA SER A 42 11.04 13.27 6.96
C SER A 42 10.92 11.75 7.15
N GLN A 43 10.44 11.30 8.32
CA GLN A 43 10.12 9.90 8.50
C GLN A 43 9.01 9.60 7.49
N PRO A 44 9.20 8.59 6.65
CA PRO A 44 8.21 8.33 5.62
C PRO A 44 6.90 7.98 6.34
N ILE A 45 5.85 8.75 6.05
CA ILE A 45 4.46 8.46 6.45
C ILE A 45 3.97 7.28 5.59
N THR A 46 4.78 6.21 5.48
CA THR A 46 4.44 4.98 4.78
C THR A 46 4.00 3.96 5.78
N ASN A 47 2.70 3.99 6.06
CA ASN A 47 1.87 2.80 5.84
C ASN A 47 0.42 3.10 6.16
N ALA A 48 0.07 3.99 7.09
CA ALA A 48 -1.33 4.10 7.51
C ALA A 48 -2.27 4.61 6.40
N ALA A 49 -1.90 5.67 5.67
CA ALA A 49 -2.74 6.22 4.60
C ALA A 49 -2.75 5.33 3.34
N VAL A 50 -1.58 4.86 2.91
CA VAL A 50 -1.46 3.94 1.77
C VAL A 50 -2.13 2.60 2.07
N ALA A 51 -1.98 2.05 3.28
CA ALA A 51 -2.67 0.83 3.70
C ALA A 51 -4.17 1.04 3.84
N LYS A 52 -4.63 2.21 4.32
CA LYS A 52 -6.06 2.54 4.33
C LYS A 52 -6.63 2.58 2.92
N LEU A 53 -5.95 3.24 1.98
CA LEU A 53 -6.37 3.26 0.57
C LEU A 53 -6.33 1.87 -0.06
N THR A 54 -5.31 1.07 0.24
CA THR A 54 -5.18 -0.30 -0.26
C THR A 54 -6.30 -1.19 0.29
N ALA A 55 -6.62 -1.07 1.58
CA ALA A 55 -7.75 -1.78 2.19
C ALA A 55 -9.09 -1.35 1.58
N GLN A 56 -9.28 -0.05 1.31
CA GLN A 56 -10.47 0.46 0.63
C GLN A 56 -10.57 -0.08 -0.80
N LEU A 57 -9.46 -0.09 -1.54
CA LEU A 57 -9.41 -0.64 -2.91
C LEU A 57 -9.80 -2.12 -2.92
N HIS A 58 -9.33 -2.93 -1.97
CA HIS A 58 -9.76 -4.32 -1.84
C HIS A 58 -11.25 -4.45 -1.50
N ALA A 59 -11.79 -3.61 -0.62
CA ALA A 59 -13.21 -3.64 -0.30
C ALA A 59 -14.07 -3.24 -1.51
N ASP A 60 -13.66 -2.22 -2.26
CA ASP A 60 -14.35 -1.75 -3.47
C ASP A 60 -14.28 -2.81 -4.59
N ASP A 61 -13.15 -3.50 -4.73
CA ASP A 61 -12.91 -4.59 -5.69
C ASP A 61 -13.86 -5.77 -5.47
N VAL A 62 -14.06 -6.18 -4.21
CA VAL A 62 -15.04 -7.21 -3.86
C VAL A 62 -16.45 -6.80 -4.28
N VAL A 63 -16.85 -5.55 -4.01
CA VAL A 63 -18.16 -5.03 -4.42
C VAL A 63 -18.30 -4.97 -5.94
N HIS A 64 -17.24 -4.55 -6.65
CA HIS A 64 -17.19 -4.54 -8.11
C HIS A 64 -17.43 -5.94 -8.67
N ASP A 65 -16.71 -6.94 -8.18
CA ASP A 65 -16.78 -8.31 -8.67
C ASP A 65 -18.14 -8.95 -8.41
N GLU A 66 -18.69 -8.76 -7.21
CA GLU A 66 -20.04 -9.19 -6.87
C GLU A 66 -21.08 -8.58 -7.82
N LEU A 67 -20.97 -7.29 -8.14
CA LEU A 67 -21.87 -6.61 -9.08
C LEU A 67 -21.72 -7.14 -10.50
N VAL A 68 -20.49 -7.37 -10.98
CA VAL A 68 -20.23 -7.97 -12.29
C VAL A 68 -20.89 -9.34 -12.37
N HIS A 69 -20.62 -10.22 -11.41
CA HIS A 69 -21.17 -11.57 -11.38
C HIS A 69 -22.71 -11.57 -11.31
N ALA A 70 -23.28 -10.75 -10.42
CA ALA A 70 -24.72 -10.65 -10.27
C ALA A 70 -25.41 -10.13 -11.54
N MET A 71 -24.88 -9.07 -12.15
CA MET A 71 -25.45 -8.49 -13.37
C MET A 71 -25.31 -9.42 -14.57
N PHE A 72 -24.13 -10.02 -14.77
CA PHE A 72 -23.89 -10.96 -15.85
C PHE A 72 -24.80 -12.18 -15.72
N GLY A 73 -24.86 -12.77 -14.51
CA GLY A 73 -25.74 -13.91 -14.22
C GLY A 73 -27.22 -13.58 -14.41
N ARG A 74 -27.66 -12.37 -14.02
CA ARG A 74 -29.04 -11.93 -14.23
C ARG A 74 -29.38 -11.82 -15.72
N LEU A 75 -28.55 -11.16 -16.52
CA LEU A 75 -28.79 -11.02 -17.96
C LEU A 75 -28.78 -12.38 -18.68
N GLU A 76 -27.89 -13.28 -18.27
CA GLU A 76 -27.86 -14.63 -18.80
C GLU A 76 -29.11 -15.43 -18.43
N SER A 77 -29.68 -15.22 -17.24
CA SER A 77 -30.95 -15.79 -16.82
C SER A 77 -32.10 -15.30 -17.69
N GLU A 78 -32.24 -13.98 -17.86
CA GLU A 78 -33.29 -13.38 -18.73
C GLU A 78 -33.19 -13.89 -20.17
N ARG A 79 -31.97 -13.99 -20.70
CA ARG A 79 -31.71 -14.56 -22.03
C ARG A 79 -32.22 -15.99 -22.16
N ARG A 80 -32.11 -16.82 -21.11
CA ARG A 80 -32.57 -18.22 -21.12
C ARG A 80 -34.08 -18.34 -20.96
N PHE A 81 -34.70 -17.46 -20.17
CA PHE A 81 -36.15 -17.43 -19.98
C PHE A 81 -36.92 -16.82 -21.15
N ALA A 82 -36.29 -15.95 -21.94
CA ALA A 82 -36.87 -15.35 -23.14
C ALA A 82 -37.38 -16.44 -24.11
N GLN A 83 -38.69 -16.41 -24.40
CA GLN A 83 -39.35 -17.38 -25.29
C GLN A 83 -39.24 -16.99 -26.76
N ALA A 84 -39.12 -15.68 -27.05
CA ALA A 84 -38.97 -15.15 -28.39
C ALA A 84 -37.50 -14.88 -28.73
N ASP A 85 -37.11 -15.18 -29.96
CA ASP A 85 -35.72 -15.00 -30.43
C ASP A 85 -35.27 -13.54 -30.42
N ASP A 86 -36.17 -12.60 -30.71
CA ASP A 86 -35.88 -11.18 -30.68
C ASP A 86 -35.61 -10.66 -29.26
N GLU A 87 -36.32 -11.18 -28.26
CA GLU A 87 -36.10 -10.87 -26.85
C GLU A 87 -34.79 -11.47 -26.34
N ARG A 88 -34.51 -12.72 -26.70
CA ARG A 88 -33.23 -13.38 -26.40
C ARG A 88 -32.04 -12.60 -26.98
N ALA A 89 -32.18 -12.08 -28.20
CA ALA A 89 -31.17 -11.24 -28.84
C ALA A 89 -30.92 -9.93 -28.08
N LYS A 90 -31.98 -9.26 -27.57
CA LYS A 90 -31.86 -8.03 -26.78
C LYS A 90 -31.00 -8.23 -25.52
N TYR A 91 -31.26 -9.28 -24.74
CA TYR A 91 -30.47 -9.57 -23.54
C TYR A 91 -29.03 -9.99 -23.86
N THR A 92 -28.82 -10.71 -24.97
CA THR A 92 -27.47 -11.07 -25.45
C THR A 92 -26.66 -9.82 -25.79
N GLN A 93 -27.23 -8.92 -26.60
CA GLN A 93 -26.55 -7.68 -26.99
C GLN A 93 -26.26 -6.78 -25.79
N LEU A 94 -27.22 -6.64 -24.86
CA LEU A 94 -27.02 -5.86 -23.64
C LEU A 94 -25.87 -6.42 -22.80
N ARG A 95 -25.86 -7.74 -22.57
CA ARG A 95 -24.78 -8.43 -21.84
C ARG A 95 -23.43 -8.19 -22.49
N ASP A 96 -23.33 -8.34 -23.80
CA ASP A 96 -22.07 -8.25 -24.52
C ASP A 96 -21.56 -6.79 -24.63
N ARG A 97 -22.45 -5.78 -24.62
CA ARG A 97 -22.05 -4.36 -24.50
C ARG A 97 -21.52 -4.03 -23.11
N LEU A 98 -22.15 -4.57 -22.07
CA LEU A 98 -21.75 -4.34 -20.68
C LEU A 98 -20.47 -5.08 -20.32
N PHE A 99 -20.34 -6.32 -20.79
CA PHE A 99 -19.30 -7.28 -20.43
C PHE A 99 -18.77 -8.01 -21.68
N PRO A 100 -18.02 -7.33 -22.57
CA PRO A 100 -17.54 -7.92 -23.81
C PRO A 100 -16.58 -9.10 -23.61
N THR A 101 -15.86 -9.11 -22.49
CA THR A 101 -14.99 -10.22 -22.05
C THR A 101 -15.70 -11.16 -21.06
N GLY A 102 -17.01 -11.02 -20.91
CA GLY A 102 -17.80 -11.71 -19.90
C GLY A 102 -17.35 -11.37 -18.48
N VAL A 103 -17.41 -12.37 -17.59
CA VAL A 103 -17.00 -12.20 -16.19
C VAL A 103 -15.49 -12.04 -15.99
N ALA A 104 -14.67 -12.21 -17.04
CA ALA A 104 -13.22 -12.07 -16.92
C ALA A 104 -12.77 -10.64 -16.56
N VAL A 105 -13.68 -9.65 -16.65
CA VAL A 105 -13.47 -8.26 -16.21
C VAL A 105 -13.11 -8.14 -14.72
N VAL A 106 -13.44 -9.13 -13.89
CA VAL A 106 -13.03 -9.18 -12.47
C VAL A 106 -11.52 -9.38 -12.28
N ASN A 107 -10.83 -9.90 -13.30
CA ASN A 107 -9.37 -10.12 -13.23
C ASN A 107 -8.55 -8.88 -13.65
N LEU A 108 -9.22 -7.77 -13.96
CA LEU A 108 -8.55 -6.52 -14.34
C LEU A 108 -7.86 -5.89 -13.13
N SER A 109 -6.69 -5.28 -13.36
CA SER A 109 -6.09 -4.40 -12.36
C SER A 109 -6.99 -3.20 -12.06
N TRP A 110 -6.82 -2.57 -10.90
CA TRP A 110 -7.60 -1.40 -10.49
C TRP A 110 -7.59 -0.26 -11.52
N THR A 111 -6.45 -0.04 -12.19
CA THR A 111 -6.35 0.97 -13.27
C THR A 111 -7.18 0.56 -14.48
N GLU A 112 -7.15 -0.72 -14.86
CA GLU A 112 -7.92 -1.24 -15.99
C GLU A 112 -9.43 -1.26 -15.69
N GLN A 113 -9.86 -1.56 -14.47
CA GLN A 113 -11.27 -1.47 -14.06
C GLN A 113 -11.80 -0.04 -14.23
N GLY A 114 -11.02 0.97 -13.83
CA GLY A 114 -11.33 2.38 -14.05
C GLY A 114 -11.45 2.76 -15.53
N GLY A 115 -10.56 2.21 -16.36
CA GLY A 115 -10.61 2.35 -17.81
C GLY A 115 -11.86 1.69 -18.42
N GLU A 116 -12.17 0.48 -17.99
CA GLU A 116 -13.29 -0.31 -18.47
C GLU A 116 -14.64 0.34 -18.10
N ALA A 117 -14.74 1.00 -16.95
CA ALA A 117 -15.93 1.78 -16.60
C ALA A 117 -16.23 2.88 -17.63
N LYS A 118 -15.19 3.59 -18.11
CA LYS A 118 -15.32 4.64 -19.14
C LYS A 118 -15.73 4.04 -20.48
N LEU A 119 -15.11 2.92 -20.88
CA LEU A 119 -15.46 2.24 -22.12
C LEU A 119 -16.90 1.70 -22.07
N ARG A 120 -17.31 1.10 -20.94
CA ARG A 120 -18.68 0.62 -20.72
C ARG A 120 -19.70 1.74 -20.85
N ALA A 121 -19.46 2.90 -20.24
CA ALA A 121 -20.33 4.07 -20.37
C ALA A 121 -20.47 4.53 -21.84
N GLY A 122 -19.40 4.44 -22.63
CA GLY A 122 -19.44 4.78 -24.06
C GLY A 122 -20.17 3.75 -24.94
N ARG A 123 -20.31 2.50 -24.48
CA ARG A 123 -21.01 1.42 -25.21
C ARG A 123 -22.50 1.34 -24.88
N VAL A 124 -22.89 1.73 -23.67
CA VAL A 124 -24.28 1.65 -23.19
C VAL A 124 -25.11 2.76 -23.83
N THR A 125 -26.23 2.37 -24.44
CA THR A 125 -27.19 3.29 -25.07
C THR A 125 -28.36 3.62 -24.13
N GLU A 126 -29.13 4.65 -24.46
CA GLU A 126 -30.35 4.97 -23.70
C GLU A 126 -31.39 3.82 -23.75
N SER A 127 -31.45 3.07 -24.86
CA SER A 127 -32.27 1.86 -24.94
C SER A 127 -31.81 0.75 -23.99
N ASP A 128 -30.50 0.62 -23.79
CA ASP A 128 -29.94 -0.35 -22.85
C ASP A 128 -30.31 0.04 -21.42
N GLU A 129 -30.21 1.32 -21.06
CA GLU A 129 -30.64 1.80 -19.73
C GLU A 129 -32.13 1.58 -19.49
N ARG A 130 -32.97 1.84 -20.49
CA ARG A 130 -34.41 1.54 -20.41
C ARG A 130 -34.69 0.05 -20.22
N LEU A 131 -33.89 -0.83 -20.82
CA LEU A 131 -34.01 -2.28 -20.62
C LEU A 131 -33.58 -2.67 -19.21
N LEU A 132 -32.45 -2.15 -18.72
CA LEU A 132 -31.97 -2.36 -17.35
C LEU A 132 -32.98 -1.88 -16.29
N ALA A 133 -33.67 -0.77 -16.53
CA ALA A 133 -34.67 -0.21 -15.62
C ALA A 133 -35.91 -1.10 -15.44
N LYS A 134 -36.23 -1.94 -16.44
CA LYS A 134 -37.35 -2.88 -16.39
C LYS A 134 -37.05 -4.11 -15.54
N LEU A 135 -35.78 -4.47 -15.39
CA LEU A 135 -35.35 -5.67 -14.67
C LEU A 135 -35.31 -5.39 -13.17
N LYS A 136 -36.35 -5.86 -12.46
CA LYS A 136 -36.49 -5.69 -11.00
C LYS A 136 -35.70 -6.74 -10.22
N ILE A 137 -35.16 -6.30 -9.08
CA ILE A 137 -34.47 -7.11 -8.08
C ILE A 137 -35.39 -7.23 -6.86
N HIS A 138 -35.25 -8.31 -6.09
CA HIS A 138 -36.12 -8.66 -4.97
C HIS A 138 -36.17 -7.61 -3.85
N ASP A 139 -35.14 -6.77 -3.75
CA ASP A 139 -35.03 -5.67 -2.79
C ASP A 139 -35.70 -4.36 -3.24
N GLY A 140 -36.40 -4.38 -4.39
CA GLY A 140 -37.08 -3.22 -4.96
C GLY A 140 -36.20 -2.38 -5.89
N THR A 141 -34.89 -2.65 -5.98
CA THR A 141 -33.99 -1.97 -6.92
C THR A 141 -34.13 -2.52 -8.34
N THR A 142 -33.50 -1.84 -9.31
CA THR A 142 -33.43 -2.27 -10.70
C THR A 142 -32.03 -2.66 -11.09
N LEU A 143 -31.88 -3.39 -12.20
CA LEU A 143 -30.57 -3.68 -12.76
C LEU A 143 -29.86 -2.40 -13.25
N LEU A 144 -30.61 -1.32 -13.54
CA LEU A 144 -30.04 0.00 -13.82
C LEU A 144 -29.38 0.62 -12.58
N ASP A 145 -29.96 0.43 -11.39
CA ASP A 145 -29.35 0.89 -10.15
C ASP A 145 -28.06 0.13 -9.85
N ARG A 146 -28.04 -1.19 -10.14
CA ARG A 146 -26.82 -2.00 -10.03
C ARG A 146 -25.76 -1.63 -11.06
N TYR A 147 -26.15 -1.32 -12.29
CA TYR A 147 -25.24 -0.76 -13.28
C TYR A 147 -24.61 0.55 -12.81
N ARG A 148 -25.41 1.47 -12.26
CA ARG A 148 -24.90 2.75 -11.73
C ARG A 148 -23.96 2.53 -10.55
N ALA A 149 -24.29 1.61 -9.64
CA ALA A 149 -23.42 1.23 -8.53
C ALA A 149 -22.08 0.66 -9.04
N LEU A 150 -22.11 -0.21 -10.05
CA LEU A 150 -20.90 -0.77 -10.68
C LEU A 150 -20.03 0.34 -11.29
N GLN A 151 -20.63 1.29 -12.01
CA GLN A 151 -19.91 2.43 -12.58
C GLN A 151 -19.32 3.34 -11.50
N GLN A 152 -20.05 3.57 -10.41
CA GLN A 152 -19.59 4.38 -9.30
C GLN A 152 -18.40 3.72 -8.60
N VAL A 153 -18.48 2.43 -8.28
CA VAL A 153 -17.41 1.69 -7.60
C VAL A 153 -16.15 1.68 -8.45
N ALA A 154 -16.24 1.36 -9.75
CA ALA A 154 -15.07 1.37 -10.63
C ALA A 154 -14.44 2.76 -10.80
N THR A 155 -15.25 3.83 -10.76
CA THR A 155 -14.74 5.22 -10.76
C THR A 155 -14.03 5.56 -9.45
N THR A 156 -14.56 5.09 -8.32
CA THR A 156 -13.92 5.23 -7.01
C THR A 156 -12.59 4.49 -6.96
N ILE A 157 -12.52 3.28 -7.53
CA ILE A 157 -11.28 2.50 -7.67
C ILE A 157 -10.24 3.29 -8.48
N ASP A 158 -10.59 3.87 -9.64
CA ASP A 158 -9.68 4.71 -10.45
C ASP A 158 -9.12 5.89 -9.64
N ALA A 159 -9.98 6.59 -8.89
CA ALA A 159 -9.60 7.75 -8.09
C ALA A 159 -8.69 7.38 -6.91
N ASN A 160 -9.03 6.29 -6.20
CA ASN A 160 -8.27 5.81 -5.06
C ASN A 160 -6.91 5.25 -5.49
N GLU A 161 -6.83 4.52 -6.62
CA GLU A 161 -5.57 3.99 -7.13
C GLU A 161 -4.63 5.11 -7.59
N LYS A 162 -5.15 6.15 -8.27
CA LYS A 162 -4.36 7.34 -8.62
C LYS A 162 -3.80 8.04 -7.38
N SER A 163 -4.62 8.18 -6.34
CA SER A 163 -4.19 8.78 -5.07
C SER A 163 -3.12 7.93 -4.38
N ARG A 164 -3.31 6.61 -4.34
CA ARG A 164 -2.34 5.66 -3.80
C ARG A 164 -1.01 5.71 -4.56
N ALA A 165 -1.06 5.67 -5.90
CA ALA A 165 0.13 5.72 -6.75
C ALA A 165 0.92 7.04 -6.56
N ALA A 166 0.22 8.17 -6.45
CA ALA A 166 0.85 9.47 -6.18
C ALA A 166 1.57 9.49 -4.82
N MET A 167 0.93 8.97 -3.76
CA MET A 167 1.54 8.89 -2.41
C MET A 167 2.77 7.97 -2.38
N VAL A 168 2.71 6.85 -3.11
CA VAL A 168 3.84 5.91 -3.22
C VAL A 168 5.00 6.58 -3.97
N ALA A 169 4.72 7.25 -5.09
CA ALA A 169 5.73 7.96 -5.86
C ALA A 169 6.42 9.06 -5.04
N GLU A 170 5.65 9.85 -4.27
CA GLU A 170 6.19 10.89 -3.38
C GLU A 170 7.15 10.29 -2.33
N THR A 171 6.80 9.14 -1.75
CA THR A 171 7.66 8.48 -0.77
C THR A 171 8.96 7.94 -1.39
N ILE A 172 8.89 7.36 -2.59
CA ILE A 172 10.06 6.77 -3.27
C ILE A 172 11.14 7.82 -3.61
N THR A 173 10.78 9.11 -3.72
CA THR A 173 11.75 10.16 -4.07
C THR A 173 12.83 10.44 -3.02
N GLY A 174 12.73 9.93 -1.77
CA GLY A 174 13.83 9.71 -0.79
C GLY A 174 14.75 10.88 -0.39
N SER A 175 14.67 12.04 -1.05
CA SER A 175 15.63 13.13 -0.93
C SER A 175 15.42 13.96 0.34
N SER A 176 14.21 13.98 0.87
CA SER A 176 13.86 14.65 2.14
C SER A 176 14.43 13.87 3.34
N THR A 177 14.28 12.55 3.37
CA THR A 177 14.79 11.68 4.44
C THR A 177 16.31 11.69 4.51
N VAL A 178 17.01 11.58 3.37
CA VAL A 178 18.49 11.66 3.33
C VAL A 178 18.98 13.03 3.80
N ARG A 179 18.33 14.12 3.37
CA ARG A 179 18.70 15.48 3.77
C ARG A 179 18.49 15.72 5.26
N ALA A 180 17.36 15.29 5.81
CA ALA A 180 17.05 15.40 7.24
C ALA A 180 18.02 14.57 8.09
N ARG A 181 18.36 13.35 7.67
CA ARG A 181 19.38 12.51 8.31
C ARG A 181 20.75 13.19 8.31
N ASN A 182 21.18 13.73 7.18
CA ASN A 182 22.46 14.43 7.08
C ASN A 182 22.49 15.72 7.91
N GLN A 183 21.36 16.42 8.08
CA GLN A 183 21.27 17.57 8.97
C GLN A 183 21.38 17.16 10.44
N TRP A 184 20.69 16.08 10.85
CA TRP A 184 20.79 15.52 12.20
C TRP A 184 22.22 15.12 12.57
N ILE A 185 22.88 14.36 11.70
CA ILE A 185 24.28 13.93 11.92
C ILE A 185 25.19 15.15 12.10
N ARG A 186 25.04 16.18 11.27
CA ARG A 186 25.84 17.42 11.38
C ARG A 186 25.64 18.12 12.71
N VAL A 187 24.40 18.26 13.17
CA VAL A 187 24.09 18.93 14.44
C VAL A 187 24.58 18.12 15.65
N VAL A 188 24.41 16.80 15.65
CA VAL A 188 24.92 15.94 16.74
C VAL A 188 26.45 15.96 16.79
N ASN A 189 27.13 15.95 15.64
CA ASN A 189 28.59 16.06 15.59
C ASN A 189 29.08 17.44 16.07
N ALA A 190 28.37 18.52 15.72
CA ALA A 190 28.68 19.86 16.24
C ALA A 190 28.54 19.92 17.77
N LEU A 191 27.49 19.30 18.32
CA LEU A 191 27.32 19.17 19.77
C LEU A 191 28.47 18.38 20.41
N ALA A 192 28.87 17.25 19.83
CA ALA A 192 30.01 16.46 20.30
C ALA A 192 31.32 17.27 20.34
N MET A 193 31.59 18.04 19.28
CA MET A 193 32.76 18.92 19.22
C MET A 193 32.76 20.00 20.31
N VAL A 194 31.60 20.61 20.58
CA VAL A 194 31.47 21.62 21.63
C VAL A 194 31.70 21.01 23.01
N LEU A 195 31.10 19.85 23.30
CA LEU A 195 31.29 19.14 24.58
C LEU A 195 32.77 18.76 24.79
N ALA A 196 33.43 18.27 23.75
CA ALA A 196 34.86 17.96 23.79
C ALA A 196 35.72 19.22 24.05
N ALA A 197 35.43 20.33 23.38
CA ALA A 197 36.15 21.59 23.56
C ALA A 197 35.99 22.18 24.97
N THR A 198 34.87 21.92 25.63
CA THR A 198 34.61 22.35 27.02
C THR A 198 35.05 21.33 28.06
N GLY A 199 35.66 20.21 27.65
CA GLY A 199 36.10 19.14 28.57
C GLY A 199 34.95 18.39 29.23
N THR A 200 33.75 18.43 28.65
CA THR A 200 32.55 17.75 29.15
C THR A 200 32.50 16.33 28.60
N ASP A 201 32.31 15.34 29.47
CA ASP A 201 32.11 13.95 29.04
C ASP A 201 30.85 13.81 28.20
N GLU A 202 31.01 13.41 26.95
CA GLU A 202 29.92 13.24 25.99
C GLU A 202 29.16 11.92 26.19
N ALA A 203 29.75 10.92 26.85
CA ALA A 203 29.15 9.59 27.00
C ALA A 203 27.75 9.61 27.66
N PRO A 204 27.51 10.34 28.77
CA PRO A 204 26.18 10.41 29.39
C PRO A 204 25.16 11.20 28.56
N ILE A 205 25.60 12.05 27.62
CA ILE A 205 24.73 12.94 26.83
C ILE A 205 24.39 12.31 25.47
N LEU A 206 25.40 11.83 24.76
CA LEU A 206 25.28 11.33 23.38
C LEU A 206 25.30 9.80 23.29
N GLY A 207 25.69 9.10 24.34
CA GLY A 207 25.86 7.65 24.33
C GLY A 207 24.61 6.90 23.88
N ARG A 208 23.41 7.35 24.30
CA ARG A 208 22.13 6.75 23.87
C ARG A 208 21.84 6.99 22.40
N VAL A 209 22.11 8.20 21.90
CA VAL A 209 21.89 8.54 20.49
C VAL A 209 22.81 7.71 19.60
N ARG A 210 24.11 7.62 19.95
CA ARG A 210 25.08 6.80 19.22
C ARG A 210 24.75 5.31 19.26
N ALA A 211 24.27 4.79 20.40
CA ALA A 211 23.83 3.40 20.51
C ALA A 211 22.58 3.10 19.64
N LEU A 212 21.66 4.06 19.53
CA LEU A 212 20.49 3.94 18.67
C LEU A 212 20.85 4.02 17.18
N GLU A 213 21.80 4.89 16.82
CA GLU A 213 22.35 4.98 15.45
C GLU A 213 23.05 3.68 15.04
N ALA A 214 23.94 3.15 15.89
CA ALA A 214 24.63 1.88 15.63
C ALA A 214 23.65 0.70 15.46
N ARG A 215 22.57 0.64 16.25
CA ARG A 215 21.51 -0.37 16.12
C ARG A 215 20.63 -0.19 14.87
N ALA A 216 20.56 1.02 14.32
CA ALA A 216 19.85 1.29 13.07
C ALA A 216 20.73 0.92 11.87
N GLU A 217 22.02 1.26 11.90
CA GLU A 217 23.02 0.88 10.89
C GLU A 217 23.16 -0.65 10.78
N GLY A 218 23.24 -1.34 11.92
CA GLY A 218 23.36 -2.81 11.97
C GLY A 218 22.13 -3.57 11.43
N ARG A 219 20.97 -2.92 11.31
CA ARG A 219 19.77 -3.48 10.67
C ARG A 219 19.70 -3.23 9.16
N ALA A 220 20.51 -2.30 8.66
CA ALA A 220 20.62 -2.00 7.23
C ALA A 220 21.74 -2.79 6.54
N ALA A 221 22.60 -3.48 7.31
CA ALA A 221 23.50 -4.48 6.78
C ALA A 221 22.67 -5.68 6.27
N PRO A 222 22.87 -6.16 5.03
CA PRO A 222 22.25 -7.39 4.61
C PRO A 222 22.79 -8.50 5.50
N SER A 223 21.91 -9.17 6.24
CA SER A 223 22.23 -10.48 6.80
C SER A 223 22.73 -11.33 5.65
N GLU A 224 23.98 -11.79 5.71
CA GLU A 224 24.42 -12.91 4.89
C GLU A 224 23.37 -14.01 5.02
N PRO A 225 22.88 -14.60 3.91
CA PRO A 225 21.96 -15.71 4.01
C PRO A 225 22.71 -16.84 4.70
N GLU A 226 22.31 -17.13 5.94
CA GLU A 226 22.61 -18.37 6.63
C GLU A 226 22.10 -19.48 5.71
N ALA A 227 23.04 -20.12 5.01
CA ALA A 227 22.73 -21.21 4.09
C ALA A 227 22.02 -22.31 4.90
N PRO A 228 20.81 -22.73 4.52
CA PRO A 228 20.22 -23.89 5.15
C PRO A 228 21.11 -25.09 4.82
N GLY A 229 21.60 -25.75 5.88
CA GLY A 229 22.28 -27.02 5.77
C GLY A 229 21.37 -28.04 5.11
N VAL A 230 21.54 -28.22 3.80
CA VAL A 230 21.03 -29.37 3.07
C VAL A 230 22.07 -30.46 3.25
N GLU A 231 21.81 -31.39 4.16
CA GLU A 231 22.53 -32.65 4.19
C GLU A 231 22.35 -33.35 2.82
N PRO A 232 23.43 -33.85 2.19
CA PRO A 232 23.33 -34.53 0.91
C PRO A 232 22.49 -35.81 1.05
N ILE A 233 21.36 -35.86 0.34
CA ILE A 233 20.63 -37.11 0.14
C ILE A 233 21.46 -37.94 -0.85
N GLU A 234 22.04 -39.04 -0.37
CA GLU A 234 22.71 -40.01 -1.22
C GLU A 234 21.74 -40.60 -2.24
N PRO A 235 22.15 -40.77 -3.52
CA PRO A 235 21.30 -41.37 -4.54
C PRO A 235 21.10 -42.86 -4.24
N VAL A 236 19.86 -43.23 -3.87
CA VAL A 236 19.45 -44.62 -3.79
C VAL A 236 19.44 -45.22 -5.20
N THR A 237 20.42 -46.07 -5.48
CA THR A 237 20.44 -46.97 -6.63
C THR A 237 19.17 -47.84 -6.64
N PRO A 238 18.43 -47.94 -7.76
CA PRO A 238 17.31 -48.86 -7.85
C PRO A 238 17.81 -50.31 -7.85
N ALA A 239 17.23 -51.14 -6.98
CA ALA A 239 17.53 -52.56 -6.89
C ALA A 239 17.09 -53.32 -8.16
N PRO A 240 17.75 -54.43 -8.52
CA PRO A 240 17.39 -55.25 -9.67
C PRO A 240 16.03 -55.94 -9.45
N VAL A 241 15.17 -55.90 -10.47
CA VAL A 241 13.94 -56.69 -10.53
C VAL A 241 14.33 -58.15 -10.77
N GLU A 242 14.13 -59.01 -9.77
CA GLU A 242 14.20 -60.47 -9.96
C GLU A 242 12.98 -60.97 -10.76
N PRO A 243 13.16 -61.94 -11.66
CA PRO A 243 12.10 -62.46 -12.50
C PRO A 243 11.17 -63.41 -11.72
N SER A 244 9.88 -63.30 -12.01
CA SER A 244 8.81 -64.18 -11.52
C SER A 244 9.10 -65.66 -11.79
N ALA A 245 8.81 -66.49 -10.79
CA ALA A 245 8.55 -67.92 -10.97
C ALA A 245 7.30 -68.31 -10.16
N ASP A 246 6.39 -68.97 -10.87
CA ASP A 246 5.12 -69.64 -10.53
C ASP A 246 3.87 -68.78 -10.22
#